data_AF-A0A2U2DWH5-F1
#
_entry.id   AF-A0A2U2DWH5-F1
#
_cell.length_a   1.000
_cell.length_b   1.000
_cell.length_c   1.000
_cell.angle_alpha   90.00
_cell.angle_beta   90.00
_cell.angle_gamma   90.00
#
_symmetry.space_group_name_H-M   'P 1'
#
loop_
_entity.id
_entity.type
_entity.pdbx_description
1 polymer ?
#
loop_
_entity_poly.entity_id
_entity_poly.type
_entity_poly.pdbx_seq_one_letter_code
_entity_poly.pdbx_strand_id
1 'polypeptide(L)'
;MPPIYDTTVKTARMTATRDSVANGTLEILSAANVVLATFGLDADGGSVSGDVWSLELDAATVAGEDAAGAGTTATKGRIKNSGGTVRVTGLTVGDPASSADIKLINTSISDGQDVTINSAQIQHAPDPA
;
A
#
# COMPACT_ATOMS: atom_id res chain seq x y z
N MET A 1 -11.01 12.31 23.90
CA MET A 1 -9.79 11.48 23.85
C MET A 1 -10.09 10.27 22.99
N PRO A 2 -9.27 9.92 21.98
CA PRO A 2 -9.46 8.70 21.21
C PRO A 2 -9.34 7.47 22.12
N PRO A 3 -10.01 6.34 21.81
CA PRO A 3 -9.84 5.11 22.57
C PRO A 3 -8.43 4.53 22.36
N ILE A 4 -7.88 3.95 23.43
CA ILE A 4 -6.67 3.12 23.39
C ILE A 4 -7.12 1.67 23.25
N TYR A 5 -6.58 0.97 22.25
CA TYR A 5 -6.87 -0.45 22.02
C TYR A 5 -5.65 -1.29 22.41
N ASP A 6 -5.89 -2.43 23.05
CA ASP A 6 -4.82 -3.40 23.25
C ASP A 6 -4.36 -4.02 21.91
N THR A 7 -3.21 -4.69 21.96
CA THR A 7 -2.57 -5.29 20.77
C THR A 7 -3.43 -6.36 20.12
N THR A 8 -4.25 -7.10 20.87
CA THR A 8 -5.14 -8.13 20.34
C THR A 8 -6.23 -7.50 19.49
N VAL A 9 -6.84 -6.41 19.96
CA VAL A 9 -7.87 -5.69 19.20
C VAL A 9 -7.28 -5.02 17.96
N LYS A 10 -6.09 -4.42 18.06
CA LYS A 10 -5.38 -3.88 16.89
C LYS A 10 -5.10 -4.97 15.84
N THR A 11 -4.59 -6.13 16.28
CA THR A 11 -4.34 -7.29 15.42
C THR A 11 -5.61 -7.73 14.70
N ALA A 12 -6.73 -7.87 15.42
CA ALA A 12 -8.00 -8.31 14.84
C ALA A 12 -8.54 -7.32 13.79
N ARG A 13 -8.43 -6.01 14.04
CA ARG A 13 -8.86 -4.98 13.07
C ARG A 13 -8.00 -4.95 11.82
N MET A 14 -6.69 -5.08 11.98
CA MET A 14 -5.75 -5.14 10.85
C MET A 14 -6.01 -6.41 10.02
N THR A 15 -6.20 -7.56 10.68
CA THR A 15 -6.55 -8.84 10.03
C THR A 15 -7.84 -8.73 9.24
N ALA A 16 -8.91 -8.19 9.84
CA ALA A 16 -10.17 -7.98 9.14
C ALA A 16 -10.04 -7.02 7.94
N THR A 17 -9.19 -5.99 8.04
CA THR A 17 -8.92 -5.06 6.95
C THR A 17 -8.21 -5.76 5.80
N ARG A 18 -7.12 -6.49 6.09
CA ARG A 18 -6.39 -7.32 5.12
C ARG A 18 -7.33 -8.28 4.39
N ASP A 19 -8.12 -9.05 5.13
CA ASP A 19 -9.02 -10.05 4.56
C ASP A 19 -10.07 -9.41 3.64
N SER A 20 -10.51 -8.19 3.95
CA SER A 20 -11.50 -7.46 3.14
C SER A 20 -11.00 -7.00 1.76
N VAL A 21 -9.69 -7.04 1.53
CA VAL A 21 -9.03 -6.61 0.29
C VAL A 21 -8.13 -7.68 -0.34
N ALA A 22 -8.11 -8.88 0.22
CA ALA A 22 -7.36 -10.01 -0.33
C ALA A 22 -7.76 -10.31 -1.80
N ASN A 23 -6.80 -10.75 -2.62
CA ASN A 23 -6.92 -10.80 -4.10
C ASN A 23 -7.29 -9.44 -4.76
N GLY A 24 -7.06 -8.34 -4.06
CA GLY A 24 -7.30 -6.99 -4.54
C GLY A 24 -6.09 -6.39 -5.24
N THR A 25 -5.98 -5.06 -5.19
CA THR A 25 -4.84 -4.35 -5.79
C THR A 25 -4.31 -3.26 -4.89
N LEU A 26 -2.99 -3.14 -4.80
CA LEU A 26 -2.30 -1.93 -4.34
C LEU A 26 -2.05 -1.04 -5.56
N GLU A 27 -2.60 0.17 -5.54
CA GLU A 27 -2.35 1.18 -6.58
C GLU A 27 -1.43 2.26 -6.03
N ILE A 28 -0.40 2.58 -6.81
CA ILE A 28 0.53 3.70 -6.57
C ILE A 28 0.00 4.92 -7.31
N LEU A 29 -0.04 6.07 -6.63
CA LEU A 29 -0.61 7.29 -7.18
C LEU A 29 0.30 8.50 -7.07
N SER A 30 0.13 9.40 -8.03
CA SER A 30 0.64 10.77 -7.94
C SER A 30 -0.13 11.60 -6.91
N ALA A 31 0.37 12.80 -6.61
CA ALA A 31 -0.32 13.73 -5.72
C ALA A 31 -1.73 14.12 -6.23
N ALA A 32 -1.93 14.09 -7.56
CA ALA A 32 -3.20 14.36 -8.23
C ALA A 32 -4.13 13.14 -8.35
N ASN A 33 -3.78 12.01 -7.71
CA ASN A 33 -4.51 10.73 -7.78
C ASN A 33 -4.54 10.08 -9.17
N VAL A 34 -3.51 10.33 -9.99
CA VAL A 34 -3.25 9.55 -11.21
C VAL A 34 -2.64 8.21 -10.79
N VAL A 35 -3.16 7.09 -11.30
CA VAL A 35 -2.56 5.76 -11.06
C VAL A 35 -1.29 5.64 -11.89
N LEU A 36 -0.18 5.32 -11.23
CA LEU A 36 1.16 5.24 -11.83
C LEU A 36 1.66 3.80 -11.95
N ALA A 37 1.17 2.91 -11.09
CA ALA A 37 1.47 1.47 -11.12
C ALA A 37 0.38 0.72 -10.33
N THR A 38 0.09 -0.51 -10.75
CA THR A 38 -0.90 -1.38 -10.12
C THR A 38 -0.28 -2.74 -9.80
N PHE A 39 -0.28 -3.11 -8.52
CA PHE A 39 0.20 -4.40 -8.03
C PHE A 39 -0.99 -5.25 -7.58
N GLY A 40 -1.03 -6.52 -7.99
CA GLY A 40 -1.95 -7.51 -7.43
C GLY A 40 -1.56 -7.85 -6.00
N LEU A 41 -2.55 -7.95 -5.11
CA LEU A 41 -2.37 -8.47 -3.76
C LEU A 41 -2.53 -9.98 -3.77
N ASP A 42 -1.67 -10.66 -3.00
CA ASP A 42 -1.77 -12.10 -2.76
C ASP A 42 -3.16 -12.51 -2.27
N ALA A 43 -3.46 -13.81 -2.43
CA ALA A 43 -4.75 -14.39 -2.07
C ALA A 43 -5.14 -14.22 -0.60
N ASP A 44 -4.17 -14.12 0.30
CA ASP A 44 -4.38 -13.81 1.72
C ASP A 44 -4.14 -12.32 2.04
N GLY A 45 -3.64 -11.54 1.08
CA GLY A 45 -3.29 -10.12 1.23
C GLY A 45 -2.07 -9.86 2.12
N GLY A 46 -1.36 -10.92 2.53
CA GLY A 46 -0.17 -10.88 3.38
C GLY A 46 -0.41 -11.29 4.84
N SER A 47 0.42 -10.78 5.75
CA SER A 47 0.45 -11.21 7.16
C SER A 47 0.28 -10.06 8.13
N VAL A 48 -0.40 -10.33 9.25
CA VAL A 48 -0.57 -9.38 10.36
C VAL A 48 0.11 -9.94 11.61
N SER A 49 0.98 -9.13 12.22
CA SER A 49 1.63 -9.46 13.49
C SER A 49 1.58 -8.25 14.42
N GLY A 50 0.83 -8.39 15.52
CA GLY A 50 0.55 -7.27 16.41
C GLY A 50 -0.22 -6.17 15.67
N ASP A 51 0.34 -4.98 15.61
CA ASP A 51 -0.27 -3.82 14.98
C ASP A 51 0.29 -3.49 13.59
N VAL A 52 1.09 -4.38 13.01
CA VAL A 52 1.69 -4.25 11.68
C VAL A 52 1.04 -5.24 10.70
N TRP A 53 0.64 -4.74 9.54
CA TRP A 53 0.30 -5.55 8.38
C TRP A 53 1.40 -5.44 7.32
N SER A 54 2.08 -6.56 7.05
CA SER A 54 3.01 -6.71 5.94
C SER A 54 2.25 -7.20 4.71
N LEU A 55 2.23 -6.39 3.67
CA LEU A 55 1.55 -6.75 2.42
C LEU A 55 2.36 -7.82 1.69
N GLU A 56 1.64 -8.74 1.04
CA GLU A 56 2.19 -9.69 0.09
C GLU A 56 1.56 -9.45 -1.28
N LEU A 57 2.37 -9.50 -2.33
CA LEU A 57 2.01 -9.10 -3.68
C LEU A 57 2.25 -10.28 -4.62
N ASP A 58 1.42 -10.40 -5.66
CA ASP A 58 1.60 -11.42 -6.69
C ASP A 58 2.93 -11.26 -7.45
N ALA A 59 3.42 -10.02 -7.53
CA ALA A 59 4.71 -9.66 -8.11
C ALA A 59 5.31 -8.46 -7.37
N ALA A 60 6.63 -8.51 -7.13
CA ALA A 60 7.36 -7.39 -6.52
C ALA A 60 7.66 -6.24 -7.49
N THR A 61 7.56 -6.50 -8.81
CA THR A 61 7.81 -5.54 -9.88
C THR A 61 6.67 -5.58 -10.89
N VAL A 62 6.20 -4.40 -11.30
CA VAL A 62 5.21 -4.22 -12.38
C VAL A 62 5.64 -3.07 -13.29
N ALA A 63 5.05 -2.99 -14.48
CA ALA A 63 5.28 -1.85 -15.36
C ALA A 63 4.54 -0.60 -14.85
N GLY A 64 5.15 0.57 -15.03
CA GLY A 64 4.48 1.85 -14.87
C GLY A 64 3.36 2.00 -15.90
N GLU A 65 2.25 2.61 -15.47
CA GLU A 65 1.09 2.87 -16.32
C GLU A 65 1.38 4.03 -17.29
N ASP A 66 0.71 4.04 -18.46
CA ASP A 66 0.82 5.10 -19.48
C ASP A 66 0.62 6.52 -18.89
N ALA A 67 -0.32 6.64 -17.94
CA ALA A 67 -0.62 7.90 -17.28
C ALA A 67 0.53 8.44 -16.39
N ALA A 68 1.57 7.64 -16.13
CA ALA A 68 2.78 8.10 -15.46
C ALA A 68 3.64 9.00 -16.36
N GLY A 69 3.51 8.90 -17.69
CA GLY A 69 4.24 9.74 -18.64
C GLY A 69 5.76 9.64 -18.46
N ALA A 70 6.46 10.77 -18.42
CA ALA A 70 7.91 10.82 -18.26
C ALA A 70 8.32 11.33 -16.87
N GLY A 71 8.30 10.45 -15.86
CA GLY A 71 8.85 10.72 -14.53
C GLY A 71 7.89 11.42 -13.57
N THR A 72 6.66 10.91 -13.44
CA THR A 72 5.72 11.40 -12.44
C THR A 72 6.06 10.86 -11.05
N THR A 73 6.14 11.74 -10.06
CA THR A 73 6.43 11.36 -8.67
C THR A 73 5.23 10.66 -8.02
N ALA A 74 5.44 9.43 -7.59
CA ALA A 74 4.56 8.69 -6.70
C ALA A 74 4.62 9.27 -5.28
N THR A 75 3.46 9.54 -4.69
CA THR A 75 3.36 10.13 -3.33
C THR A 75 2.31 9.47 -2.45
N LYS A 76 1.38 8.72 -3.06
CA LYS A 76 0.22 8.14 -2.37
C LYS A 76 0.03 6.70 -2.78
N GLY A 77 -0.57 5.91 -1.89
CA GLY A 77 -1.06 4.57 -2.17
C GLY A 77 -2.55 4.44 -1.83
N ARG A 78 -3.21 3.48 -2.47
CA ARG A 78 -4.53 3.00 -2.03
C ARG A 78 -4.68 1.52 -2.31
N ILE A 79 -5.57 0.86 -1.59
CA ILE A 79 -5.88 -0.55 -1.80
C ILE A 79 -7.35 -0.70 -2.18
N LYS A 80 -7.58 -1.48 -3.23
CA LYS A 80 -8.90 -1.95 -3.64
C LYS A 80 -9.07 -3.41 -3.29
N ASN A 81 -10.30 -3.84 -3.06
CA ASN A 81 -10.64 -5.26 -3.02
C ASN A 81 -10.73 -5.85 -4.45
N SER A 82 -10.89 -7.17 -4.55
CA SER A 82 -11.03 -7.89 -5.83
C SER A 82 -12.22 -7.42 -6.70
N GLY A 83 -13.23 -6.79 -6.09
CA GLY A 83 -14.33 -6.13 -6.80
C GLY A 83 -14.03 -4.71 -7.31
N GLY A 84 -12.78 -4.23 -7.19
CA GLY A 84 -12.36 -2.90 -7.64
C GLY A 84 -12.79 -1.74 -6.73
N THR A 85 -13.39 -2.02 -5.56
CA THR A 85 -13.82 -0.99 -4.60
C THR A 85 -12.64 -0.57 -3.73
N VAL A 86 -12.37 0.73 -3.66
CA VAL A 86 -11.33 1.28 -2.76
C VAL A 86 -11.74 1.07 -1.30
N ARG A 87 -10.86 0.47 -0.50
CA ARG A 87 -11.08 0.16 0.92
C ARG A 87 -10.03 0.79 1.84
N VAL A 88 -8.80 0.97 1.36
CA VAL A 88 -7.73 1.62 2.12
C VAL A 88 -7.24 2.82 1.33
N THR A 89 -7.16 3.98 1.98
CA THR A 89 -6.69 5.25 1.41
C THR A 89 -5.78 5.95 2.41
N GLY A 90 -5.05 6.98 1.95
CA GLY A 90 -4.19 7.78 2.82
C GLY A 90 -2.82 7.15 3.08
N LEU A 91 -2.50 6.05 2.37
CA LEU A 91 -1.17 5.47 2.40
C LEU A 91 -0.17 6.41 1.75
N THR A 92 1.03 6.45 2.30
CA THR A 92 2.16 7.22 1.80
C THR A 92 3.07 6.36 0.94
N VAL A 93 3.63 6.96 -0.12
CA VAL A 93 4.65 6.32 -0.95
C VAL A 93 5.93 7.14 -0.87
N GLY A 94 7.07 6.46 -0.69
CA GLY A 94 8.37 7.11 -0.57
C GLY A 94 9.52 6.22 -1.06
N ASP A 95 10.73 6.76 -0.97
CA ASP A 95 11.96 6.01 -1.25
C ASP A 95 12.28 5.01 -0.11
N PRO A 96 13.27 4.12 -0.26
CA PRO A 96 13.60 3.11 0.75
C PRO A 96 14.05 3.67 2.11
N ALA A 97 14.58 4.91 2.14
CA ALA A 97 15.05 5.56 3.36
C ALA A 97 13.93 6.30 4.11
N SER A 98 12.78 6.52 3.47
CA SER A 98 11.63 7.18 4.07
C SER A 98 10.92 6.35 5.15
N SER A 99 10.01 7.00 5.90
CA SER A 99 9.06 6.35 6.81
C SER A 99 7.71 6.03 6.16
N ALA A 100 7.65 5.98 4.82
CA ALA A 100 6.41 5.74 4.10
C ALA A 100 5.91 4.30 4.30
N ASP A 101 4.59 4.11 4.18
CA ASP A 101 3.94 2.80 4.26
C ASP A 101 4.41 1.88 3.12
N ILE A 102 4.48 2.45 1.91
CA ILE A 102 4.95 1.77 0.70
C ILE A 102 6.26 2.41 0.25
N LYS A 103 7.31 1.61 0.16
CA LYS A 103 8.64 2.08 -0.26
C LYS A 103 8.97 1.51 -1.62
N LEU A 104 9.18 2.38 -2.60
CA LEU A 104 9.62 2.01 -3.93
C LEU A 104 11.12 2.16 -4.04
N ILE A 105 11.76 1.38 -4.91
CA ILE A 105 13.18 1.59 -5.25
C ILE A 105 13.37 2.96 -5.93
N ASN A 106 12.41 3.37 -6.77
CA ASN A 106 12.37 4.69 -7.40
C ASN A 106 10.93 5.21 -7.40
N THR A 107 10.71 6.42 -6.87
CA THR A 107 9.39 7.07 -6.81
C THR A 107 9.08 7.93 -8.03
N SER A 108 10.07 8.23 -8.88
CA SER A 108 9.83 8.84 -10.18
C SER A 108 9.52 7.74 -11.18
N ILE A 109 8.26 7.63 -11.58
CA ILE A 109 7.76 6.55 -12.44
C ILE A 109 7.50 7.11 -13.84
N SER A 110 8.02 6.41 -14.85
CA SER A 110 7.67 6.64 -16.25
C SER A 110 6.82 5.48 -16.77
N ASP A 111 6.07 5.74 -17.85
CA ASP A 111 5.36 4.70 -18.59
C ASP A 111 6.32 3.56 -18.99
N GLY A 112 5.88 2.32 -18.81
CA GLY A 112 6.63 1.11 -19.13
C GLY A 112 7.88 0.86 -18.29
N GLN A 113 8.21 1.74 -17.33
CA GLN A 113 9.34 1.54 -16.43
C GLN A 113 9.03 0.43 -15.42
N ASP A 114 10.01 -0.39 -15.08
CA ASP A 114 9.90 -1.30 -13.93
C ASP A 114 9.74 -0.50 -12.62
N VAL A 115 8.60 -0.71 -11.96
CA VAL A 115 8.28 -0.18 -10.65
C VAL A 115 8.40 -1.33 -9.65
N THR A 116 9.41 -1.25 -8.78
CA THR A 116 9.71 -2.30 -7.80
C THR A 116 9.45 -1.82 -6.38
N ILE A 117 8.71 -2.61 -5.62
CA ILE A 117 8.49 -2.38 -4.19
C ILE A 117 9.69 -2.92 -3.40
N ASN A 118 10.30 -2.04 -2.60
CA ASN A 118 11.32 -2.41 -1.63
C ASN A 118 10.70 -2.98 -0.34
N SER A 119 9.62 -2.37 0.14
CA SER A 119 8.85 -2.85 1.29
C SER A 119 7.45 -2.24 1.31
N ALA A 120 6.46 -2.98 1.81
CA ALA A 120 5.10 -2.48 2.00
C ALA A 120 4.57 -2.93 3.36
N GLN A 121 4.50 -2.01 4.33
CA GLN A 121 4.03 -2.26 5.67
C GLN A 121 3.09 -1.15 6.13
N ILE A 122 1.93 -1.53 6.67
CA ILE A 122 0.94 -0.60 7.21
C ILE A 122 0.92 -0.78 8.73
N GLN A 123 1.18 0.31 9.44
CA GLN A 123 1.12 0.37 10.89
C GLN A 123 -0.28 0.84 11.31
N HIS A 124 -0.92 0.12 12.23
CA HIS A 124 -2.15 0.63 12.85
C HIS A 124 -1.85 1.96 13.57
N ALA A 125 -2.82 2.88 13.59
CA ALA A 125 -2.66 4.16 14.26
C ALA A 125 -2.10 4.00 15.69
N PRO A 126 -1.10 4.82 16.07
CA PRO A 126 -0.53 4.79 17.41
C PRO A 126 -1.57 5.21 18.44
N ASP A 127 -1.36 4.81 19.70
CA ASP A 127 -2.22 5.27 20.78
C ASP A 127 -2.07 6.79 20.97
N PRO A 128 -3.15 7.51 21.32
CA PRO A 128 -3.04 8.91 21.67
C PRO A 128 -2.05 9.09 22.83
N ALA A 129 -1.20 10.11 22.71
CA ALA A 129 -0.26 10.52 23.76
C ALA A 129 -0.98 11.09 24.98
#